data_AF-A0A534A529-F1
#
_entry.id   AF-A0A534A529-F1
#
_cell.length_a   1.000
_cell.length_b   1.000
_cell.length_c   1.000
_cell.angle_alpha   90.00
_cell.angle_beta   90.00
_cell.angle_gamma   90.00
#
_symmetry.space_group_name_H-M   'P 1'
#
loop_
_entity.id
_entity.type
_entity.pdbx_description
1 polymer ?
#
loop_
_entity_poly.entity_id
_entity_poly.type
_entity_poly.pdbx_seq_one_letter_code
_entity_poly.pdbx_strand_id
1 'polypeptide(L)'
;SAIAQARAYIAKEYGKRYLPAEPVEHKSGKSNARVQDAHEAIRPTDVLRRPDDLKQYLDSRQFKLYQLIWRRFVASQMTPAVFETTKVDFDLGRFVFRATGSRVLFDGYHALYHEAHEPEEGKTLEDLPPIPPLAQGDVVTVKQITP
;
A
#
# COMPACT_ATOMS: atom_id res chain seq x y z
N SER A 1 5.37 21.39 -10.96
CA SER A 1 6.15 20.53 -10.06
C SER A 1 5.91 19.07 -10.40
N ALA A 2 6.79 18.16 -9.98
CA ALA A 2 6.57 16.72 -10.21
C ALA A 2 5.29 16.20 -9.54
N ILE A 3 4.86 16.80 -8.43
CA ILE A 3 3.58 16.50 -7.77
C ILE A 3 2.40 16.83 -8.70
N ALA A 4 2.40 18.02 -9.31
CA ALA A 4 1.33 18.40 -10.24
C ALA A 4 1.25 17.46 -11.46
N GLN A 5 2.41 17.04 -11.99
CA GLN A 5 2.49 16.06 -13.07
C GLN A 5 1.96 14.69 -12.65
N ALA A 6 2.33 14.20 -11.45
CA ALA A 6 1.81 12.95 -10.91
C ALA A 6 0.29 12.99 -10.75
N ARG A 7 -0.25 14.07 -10.18
CA ARG A 7 -1.69 14.25 -10.01
C ARG A 7 -2.45 14.25 -11.33
N ALA A 8 -1.93 14.96 -12.34
CA ALA A 8 -2.51 14.97 -13.69
C ALA A 8 -2.47 13.59 -14.35
N TYR A 9 -1.37 12.86 -14.20
CA TYR A 9 -1.22 11.49 -14.67
C TYR A 9 -2.22 10.54 -13.99
N ILE A 10 -2.34 10.59 -12.66
CA ILE A 10 -3.29 9.77 -11.89
C ILE A 10 -4.74 10.06 -12.32
N ALA A 11 -5.11 11.34 -12.46
CA ALA A 11 -6.44 11.75 -12.90
C ALA A 11 -6.81 11.14 -14.26
N LYS A 12 -5.83 11.07 -15.18
CA LYS A 12 -6.01 10.60 -16.54
C LYS A 12 -6.04 9.06 -16.63
N GLU A 13 -5.09 8.39 -15.99
CA GLU A 13 -4.88 6.94 -16.19
C GLU A 13 -5.67 6.07 -15.19
N TYR A 14 -5.86 6.54 -13.95
CA TYR A 14 -6.57 5.78 -12.88
C TYR A 14 -7.96 6.36 -12.58
N GLY A 15 -8.16 7.65 -12.87
CA GLY A 15 -9.43 8.34 -12.66
C GLY A 15 -9.56 8.98 -11.27
N LYS A 16 -10.65 9.73 -11.09
CA LYS A 16 -10.85 10.61 -9.92
C LYS A 16 -10.81 9.90 -8.57
N ARG A 17 -11.23 8.63 -8.49
CA ARG A 17 -11.26 7.88 -7.21
C ARG A 17 -9.85 7.64 -6.64
N TYR A 18 -8.84 7.56 -7.51
CA TYR A 18 -7.44 7.36 -7.13
C TYR A 18 -6.68 8.67 -6.88
N LEU A 19 -7.31 9.82 -7.11
CA LEU A 19 -6.70 11.13 -6.90
C LEU A 19 -7.28 11.79 -5.63
N PRO A 20 -6.47 12.01 -4.59
CA PRO A 20 -6.88 12.79 -3.43
C PRO A 20 -7.22 14.23 -3.83
N ALA A 21 -8.21 14.83 -3.15
CA ALA A 21 -8.66 16.20 -3.45
C ALA A 21 -7.50 17.19 -3.41
N GLU A 22 -6.67 17.11 -2.37
CA GLU A 22 -5.46 17.90 -2.19
C GLU A 22 -4.18 17.09 -2.43
N PRO A 23 -3.05 17.73 -2.78
CA PRO A 23 -1.75 17.06 -2.83
C PRO A 23 -1.38 16.38 -1.52
N VAL A 24 -0.74 15.20 -1.60
CA VAL A 24 -0.29 14.48 -0.41
C VAL A 24 1.09 15.00 -0.01
N GLU A 25 1.16 15.68 1.13
CA GLU A 25 2.42 16.16 1.70
C GLU A 25 3.02 15.14 2.67
N HIS A 26 4.26 14.75 2.42
CA HIS A 26 5.03 13.88 3.31
C HIS A 26 6.09 14.71 4.03
N LYS A 27 5.93 14.91 5.34
CA LYS A 27 6.93 15.62 6.16
C LYS A 27 8.02 14.65 6.61
N SER A 28 9.28 15.02 6.45
CA SER A 28 10.39 14.23 6.98
C SER A 28 10.41 14.34 8.52
N GLY A 29 10.08 13.24 9.22
CA GLY A 29 10.02 13.18 10.69
C GLY A 29 11.36 13.30 11.42
N LYS A 30 12.49 13.44 10.72
CA LYS A 30 13.83 13.61 11.33
C LYS A 30 14.36 14.99 11.00
N SER A 31 14.21 15.92 11.94
CA SER A 31 15.02 17.14 12.03
C SER A 31 16.45 16.78 12.45
N ASN A 32 17.15 15.92 11.69
CA ASN A 32 18.58 15.81 11.87
C ASN A 32 19.17 17.10 11.32
N ALA A 33 19.59 18.00 12.20
CA ALA A 33 20.20 19.30 11.91
C ALA A 33 21.46 19.24 11.01
N ARG A 34 21.86 18.04 10.56
CA ARG A 34 22.97 17.76 9.64
C ARG A 34 22.55 17.61 8.17
N VAL A 35 21.26 17.66 7.85
CA VAL A 35 20.78 17.58 6.46
C VAL A 35 20.73 18.99 5.87
N GLN A 36 21.87 19.47 5.37
CA GLN A 36 22.00 20.84 4.83
C GLN A 36 21.72 20.94 3.32
N ASP A 37 21.51 19.83 2.60
CA ASP A 37 21.35 19.85 1.12
C ASP A 37 20.20 19.00 0.56
N ALA A 38 19.47 18.23 1.38
CA ALA A 38 18.39 17.36 0.88
C ALA A 38 17.05 18.11 0.80
N HIS A 39 16.85 18.80 -0.31
CA HIS A 39 15.67 19.63 -0.56
C HIS A 39 14.47 18.84 -1.13
N GLU A 40 14.70 17.65 -1.70
CA GLU A 40 13.66 16.84 -2.34
C GLU A 40 13.87 15.33 -2.18
N ALA A 41 12.79 14.57 -2.18
CA ALA A 41 12.82 13.10 -2.24
C ALA A 41 13.34 12.61 -3.60
N ILE A 42 13.89 11.39 -3.64
CA ILE A 42 14.25 10.71 -4.89
C ILE A 42 12.96 10.45 -5.69
N ARG A 43 12.87 11.05 -6.87
CA ARG A 43 11.70 11.03 -7.73
C ARG A 43 12.11 11.15 -9.20
N PRO A 44 11.24 10.74 -10.16
CA PRO A 44 11.47 11.07 -11.56
C PRO A 44 11.53 12.60 -11.75
N THR A 45 12.38 13.03 -12.68
CA THR A 45 12.45 14.44 -13.10
C THR A 45 11.21 14.87 -13.88
N ASP A 46 10.60 13.94 -14.61
CA ASP A 46 9.34 14.09 -15.33
C ASP A 46 8.53 12.78 -15.24
N VAL A 47 7.30 12.86 -14.75
CA VAL A 47 6.41 11.70 -14.57
C VAL A 47 5.97 11.12 -15.91
N LEU A 48 5.94 11.91 -16.98
CA LEU A 48 5.53 11.46 -18.31
C LEU A 48 6.56 10.55 -18.99
N ARG A 49 7.79 10.49 -18.46
CA ARG A 49 8.79 9.50 -18.88
C ARG A 49 8.48 8.15 -18.21
N ARG A 50 7.47 7.43 -18.72
CA ARG A 50 7.04 6.19 -18.07
C ARG A 50 8.13 5.13 -18.19
N PRO A 51 8.21 4.17 -17.23
CA PRO A 51 9.21 3.11 -17.29
C PRO A 51 9.24 2.38 -18.63
N ASP A 52 8.06 2.05 -19.19
CA ASP A 52 7.96 1.31 -20.45
C ASP A 52 8.50 2.10 -21.65
N ASP A 53 8.35 3.43 -21.65
CA ASP A 53 8.87 4.31 -22.71
C ASP A 53 10.41 4.37 -22.66
N LEU A 54 10.99 4.21 -21.46
CA LEU A 54 12.43 4.26 -21.21
C LEU A 54 13.14 2.90 -21.29
N LYS A 55 12.39 1.80 -21.31
CA LYS A 55 12.94 0.44 -21.20
C LYS A 55 14.01 0.12 -22.24
N GLN A 56 13.88 0.64 -23.46
CA GLN A 56 14.85 0.42 -24.54
C GLN A 56 16.19 1.17 -24.36
N TYR A 57 16.21 2.20 -23.52
CA TYR A 57 17.38 3.07 -23.29
C TYR A 57 18.15 2.72 -22.01
N LEU A 58 17.61 1.81 -21.20
CA LEU A 58 18.14 1.47 -19.88
C LEU A 58 18.59 0.01 -19.85
N ASP A 59 19.66 -0.27 -19.10
CA ASP A 59 19.98 -1.64 -18.74
C ASP A 59 18.93 -2.21 -17.76
N SER A 60 18.93 -3.53 -17.58
CA SER A 60 17.95 -4.24 -16.74
C SER A 60 17.92 -3.73 -15.28
N ARG A 61 19.07 -3.37 -14.70
CA ARG A 61 19.13 -2.89 -13.32
C ARG A 61 18.64 -1.45 -13.22
N GLN A 62 19.06 -0.59 -14.15
CA GLN A 62 18.61 0.78 -14.26
C GLN A 62 17.09 0.87 -14.46
N PHE A 63 16.54 0.05 -15.36
CA PHE A 63 15.11 -0.03 -15.60
C PHE A 63 14.35 -0.44 -14.34
N LYS A 64 14.77 -1.50 -13.64
CA LYS A 64 14.13 -1.96 -12.40
C LYS A 64 14.14 -0.88 -11.32
N LEU A 65 15.29 -0.21 -11.14
CA LEU A 65 15.42 0.87 -10.16
C LEU A 65 14.55 2.08 -10.54
N TYR A 66 14.58 2.48 -11.81
CA TYR A 66 13.75 3.58 -12.30
C TYR A 66 12.26 3.27 -12.14
N GLN A 67 11.84 2.06 -12.51
CA GLN A 67 10.46 1.61 -12.35
C GLN A 67 10.03 1.63 -10.89
N LEU A 68 10.89 1.18 -9.97
CA LEU A 68 10.63 1.24 -8.53
C LEU A 68 10.43 2.68 -8.04
N ILE A 69 11.37 3.58 -8.37
CA ILE A 69 11.31 5.00 -8.00
C ILE A 69 10.05 5.66 -8.57
N TRP A 70 9.77 5.42 -9.86
CA TRP A 70 8.62 6.00 -10.54
C TRP A 70 7.30 5.53 -9.92
N ARG A 71 7.13 4.21 -9.69
CA ARG A 71 5.91 3.65 -9.09
C ARG A 71 5.71 4.18 -7.68
N ARG A 72 6.76 4.19 -6.85
CA ARG A 72 6.67 4.68 -5.47
C ARG A 72 6.33 6.18 -5.42
N PHE A 73 6.92 6.99 -6.30
CA PHE A 73 6.61 8.42 -6.37
C PHE A 73 5.16 8.69 -6.78
N VAL A 74 4.67 8.05 -7.85
CA VAL A 74 3.28 8.25 -8.31
C VAL A 74 2.30 7.73 -7.26
N ALA A 75 2.53 6.53 -6.71
CA ALA A 75 1.72 5.95 -5.63
C ALA A 75 1.63 6.86 -4.40
N SER A 76 2.70 7.60 -4.06
CA SER A 76 2.71 8.53 -2.92
C SER A 76 1.69 9.67 -3.02
N GLN A 77 1.16 9.94 -4.22
CA GLN A 77 0.17 10.97 -4.52
C GLN A 77 -1.22 10.37 -4.81
N MET A 78 -1.39 9.06 -4.70
CA MET A 78 -2.67 8.36 -4.91
C MET A 78 -3.46 8.22 -3.61
N THR A 79 -4.77 7.99 -3.73
CA THR A 79 -5.66 7.71 -2.60
C THR A 79 -5.24 6.42 -1.87
N PRO A 80 -5.26 6.38 -0.53
CA PRO A 80 -5.00 5.16 0.23
C PRO A 80 -5.95 4.02 -0.11
N ALA A 81 -5.46 2.80 0.03
CA ALA A 81 -6.32 1.62 0.02
C ALA A 81 -7.26 1.59 1.23
N VAL A 82 -8.43 0.98 1.04
CA VAL A 82 -9.44 0.82 2.08
C VAL A 82 -9.73 -0.66 2.26
N PHE A 83 -9.62 -1.12 3.49
CA PHE A 83 -9.87 -2.49 3.89
C PHE A 83 -11.04 -2.58 4.87
N GLU A 84 -11.85 -3.61 4.71
CA GLU A 84 -12.79 -4.07 5.73
C GLU A 84 -12.07 -5.10 6.59
N THR A 85 -11.95 -4.85 7.89
CA THR A 85 -11.36 -5.79 8.84
C THR A 85 -12.46 -6.44 9.66
N THR A 86 -12.54 -7.77 9.61
CA THR A 86 -13.46 -8.56 10.43
C THR A 86 -12.67 -9.18 11.59
N LYS A 87 -13.15 -8.99 12.82
CA LYS A 87 -12.60 -9.64 14.01
C LYS A 87 -13.69 -10.47 14.65
N VAL A 88 -13.39 -11.74 14.90
CA VAL A 88 -14.32 -12.67 15.53
C VAL A 88 -13.66 -13.27 16.76
N ASP A 89 -14.35 -13.15 17.89
CA ASP A 89 -13.97 -13.78 19.14
C ASP A 89 -14.79 -15.06 19.32
N PHE A 90 -14.09 -16.17 19.51
CA PHE A 90 -14.66 -17.48 19.82
C PHE A 90 -14.44 -17.77 21.30
N ASP A 91 -15.52 -17.78 22.07
CA ASP A 91 -15.51 -18.14 23.48
C ASP A 91 -15.66 -19.66 23.64
N LEU A 92 -14.61 -20.31 24.14
CA LEU A 92 -14.59 -21.75 24.45
C LEU A 92 -14.64 -21.98 25.98
N GLY A 93 -15.21 -21.03 26.72
CA GLY A 93 -15.37 -21.04 28.16
C GLY A 93 -14.10 -20.68 28.92
N ARG A 94 -13.03 -21.49 28.76
CA ARG A 94 -11.75 -21.26 29.47
C ARG A 94 -10.79 -20.33 28.72
N PHE A 95 -10.96 -20.21 27.41
CA PHE A 95 -10.10 -19.43 26.52
C PHE A 95 -10.96 -18.69 25.50
N VAL A 96 -10.50 -17.51 25.11
CA VAL A 96 -11.03 -16.77 23.95
C VAL A 96 -10.02 -16.84 22.83
N PHE A 97 -10.44 -17.35 21.68
CA PHE A 97 -9.64 -17.34 20.45
C PHE A 97 -10.12 -16.20 19.55
N ARG A 98 -9.20 -15.46 18.94
CA ARG A 98 -9.54 -14.39 18.01
C ARG A 98 -9.07 -14.74 16.60
N ALA A 99 -9.99 -14.71 15.65
CA ALA A 99 -9.66 -14.64 14.23
C ALA A 99 -9.76 -13.19 13.73
N THR A 100 -8.80 -12.79 12.90
CA THR A 100 -8.87 -11.51 12.17
C THR A 100 -8.74 -11.80 10.68
N GLY A 101 -9.67 -11.27 9.90
CA GLY A 101 -9.63 -11.31 8.45
C GLY A 101 -9.74 -9.93 7.85
N SER A 102 -9.31 -9.80 6.61
CA SER A 102 -9.30 -8.55 5.87
C SER A 102 -9.88 -8.76 4.47
N ARG A 103 -10.52 -7.72 3.94
CA ARG A 103 -11.00 -7.67 2.57
C ARG A 103 -10.74 -6.29 1.99
N VAL A 104 -10.22 -6.24 0.77
CA VAL A 104 -10.04 -4.99 0.03
C VAL A 104 -11.40 -4.44 -0.41
N LEU A 105 -11.76 -3.23 0.04
CA LEU A 105 -12.89 -2.44 -0.47
C LEU A 105 -12.46 -1.48 -1.58
N PHE A 106 -11.21 -1.03 -1.51
CA PHE A 106 -10.57 -0.18 -2.51
C PHE A 106 -9.06 -0.42 -2.48
N ASP A 107 -8.46 -0.66 -3.64
CA ASP A 107 -7.03 -0.92 -3.78
C ASP A 107 -6.17 0.35 -3.71
N GLY A 108 -6.72 1.53 -4.06
CA GLY A 108 -5.99 2.80 -3.92
C GLY A 108 -4.62 2.77 -4.59
N TYR A 109 -3.58 3.20 -3.89
CA TYR A 109 -2.21 3.17 -4.43
C TYR A 109 -1.67 1.74 -4.69
N HIS A 110 -2.27 0.69 -4.11
CA HIS A 110 -1.86 -0.70 -4.38
C HIS A 110 -2.11 -1.11 -5.83
N ALA A 111 -3.03 -0.44 -6.54
CA ALA A 111 -3.19 -0.62 -7.98
C ALA A 111 -1.88 -0.40 -8.77
N LEU A 112 -0.94 0.37 -8.20
CA LEU A 112 0.34 0.69 -8.82
C LEU A 112 1.57 0.17 -8.06
N TYR A 113 1.51 0.16 -6.73
CA TYR A 113 2.67 -0.13 -5.90
C TYR A 113 2.27 -0.91 -4.64
N HIS A 114 2.88 -2.07 -4.47
CA HIS A 114 2.89 -2.81 -3.21
C HIS A 114 4.27 -2.69 -2.57
N GLU A 115 4.30 -2.43 -1.28
CA GLU A 115 5.55 -2.47 -0.53
C GLU A 115 5.94 -3.93 -0.33
N ALA A 116 7.21 -4.25 -0.57
CA ALA A 116 7.71 -5.59 -0.30
C ALA A 116 7.95 -5.70 1.20
N HIS A 117 7.33 -6.70 1.83
CA HIS A 117 7.58 -7.03 3.23
C HIS A 117 8.68 -8.07 3.35
N GLU A 118 9.58 -7.86 4.29
CA GLU A 118 10.51 -8.91 4.72
C GLU A 118 9.74 -9.97 5.51
N PRO A 119 10.10 -11.27 5.41
CA PRO A 119 9.36 -12.35 6.08
C PRO A 119 9.21 -12.17 7.60
N GLU A 120 10.12 -11.42 8.22
CA GLU A 120 10.17 -11.13 9.65
C GLU A 120 9.18 -10.04 10.10
N GLU A 121 8.64 -9.22 9.18
CA GLU A 121 7.79 -8.05 9.51
C GLU A 121 6.34 -8.43 9.91
N GLY A 122 6.00 -9.71 9.89
CA GLY A 122 4.66 -10.20 10.20
C GLY A 122 3.67 -9.93 9.06
N LYS A 123 2.42 -10.39 9.25
CA LYS A 123 1.36 -10.23 8.25
C LYS A 123 0.70 -8.86 8.35
N THR A 124 0.48 -8.23 7.21
CA THR A 124 -0.29 -6.99 7.08
C THR A 124 -1.76 -7.28 6.77
N LEU A 125 -2.60 -6.24 6.72
CA LEU A 125 -4.00 -6.37 6.29
C LEU A 125 -4.15 -6.90 4.85
N GLU A 126 -3.13 -6.76 4.00
CA GLU A 126 -3.12 -7.34 2.65
C GLU A 126 -2.95 -8.87 2.68
N ASP A 127 -2.28 -9.40 3.70
CA ASP A 127 -1.94 -10.82 3.83
C ASP A 127 -3.02 -11.64 4.54
N LEU A 128 -4.01 -10.98 5.14
CA LEU A 128 -5.07 -11.64 5.91
C LEU A 128 -6.23 -12.06 5.00
N PRO A 129 -6.58 -13.36 4.93
CA PRO A 129 -7.75 -13.80 4.19
C PRO A 129 -9.04 -13.28 4.82
N PRO A 130 -10.12 -13.10 4.04
CA PRO A 130 -11.41 -12.74 4.59
C PRO A 130 -11.95 -13.86 5.50
N ILE A 131 -12.67 -13.46 6.54
CA ILE A 131 -13.42 -14.40 7.37
C ILE A 131 -14.74 -14.75 6.64
N PRO A 132 -15.15 -16.04 6.61
CA PRO A 132 -16.46 -16.42 6.09
C PRO A 132 -17.59 -15.67 6.80
N PRO A 133 -18.75 -15.46 6.16
CA PRO A 133 -19.90 -14.85 6.82
C PRO A 133 -20.26 -15.60 8.11
N LEU A 134 -20.34 -14.87 9.23
CA LEU A 134 -20.69 -15.36 10.56
C LEU A 134 -21.61 -14.34 11.23
N ALA A 135 -22.55 -14.82 12.03
CA ALA A 135 -23.42 -14.02 12.89
C ALA A 135 -23.08 -14.27 14.36
N GLN A 136 -23.44 -13.30 15.22
CA GLN A 136 -23.33 -13.49 16.66
C GLN A 136 -24.23 -14.64 17.10
N GLY A 137 -23.64 -15.60 17.84
CA GLY A 137 -24.33 -16.79 18.32
C GLY A 137 -24.18 -18.02 17.40
N ASP A 138 -23.53 -17.89 16.25
CA ASP A 138 -23.20 -19.03 15.40
C ASP A 138 -22.35 -20.04 16.17
N VAL A 139 -22.72 -21.32 16.06
CA VAL A 139 -21.98 -22.42 16.68
C VAL A 139 -20.97 -22.98 15.69
N VAL A 140 -19.68 -22.85 16.03
CA VAL A 140 -18.58 -23.40 15.23
C VAL A 140 -18.06 -24.70 15.83
N THR A 141 -17.79 -25.69 14.98
CA THR A 141 -17.20 -26.96 15.41
C THR A 141 -15.70 -26.82 15.61
N VAL A 142 -15.22 -27.08 16.82
CA VAL A 142 -13.79 -27.16 17.12
C VAL A 142 -13.23 -28.44 16.50
N LYS A 143 -12.34 -28.32 15.52
CA LYS A 143 -11.66 -29.47 14.90
C LYS A 143 -10.45 -29.94 15.70
N GLN A 144 -9.62 -29.00 16.15
CA GLN A 144 -8.38 -29.27 16.88
C GLN A 144 -7.96 -28.02 17.66
N ILE A 145 -7.34 -28.21 18.82
CA ILE A 145 -6.62 -27.17 19.56
C ILE A 145 -5.17 -27.66 19.72
N THR A 146 -4.21 -26.89 19.22
CA THR A 146 -2.78 -27.19 19.35
C THR A 146 -2.18 -26.22 20.36
N PRO A 147 -1.61 -26.71 21.48
CA PRO A 147 -0.91 -25.88 22.46
C PRO A 147 0.35 -25.22 21.92
#